data_AF-A0A7V9AQE2-F1
#
_entry.id   AF-A0A7V9AQE2-F1
#
_cell.length_a   1.000
_cell.length_b   1.000
_cell.length_c   1.000
_cell.angle_alpha   90.00
_cell.angle_beta   90.00
_cell.angle_gamma   90.00
#
_symmetry.space_group_name_H-M   'P 1'
#
loop_
_entity.id
_entity.type
_entity.pdbx_description
1 polymer ?
#
loop_
_entity_poly.entity_id
_entity_poly.type
_entity_poly.pdbx_seq_one_letter_code
_entity_poly.pdbx_strand_id
1 'polypeptide(L)'
;MGDTTSAGNVNIDKDLLAILCCPETKQDVSMAADTLIRQLNERITKGALKNKAGQTVIEKLDGGLLRADKKILYPIREDIPVMLIEEGIPLEGVI
;
A
#
# COMPACT_ATOMS: atom_id res chain seq x y z
N MET A 1 12.56 4.65 51.44
CA MET A 1 12.86 5.96 50.84
C MET A 1 13.40 5.70 49.44
N GLY A 2 12.66 6.10 48.41
CA GLY A 2 12.96 6.08 46.96
C GLY A 2 13.00 4.69 46.30
N ASP A 3 12.07 4.29 45.43
CA ASP A 3 11.84 4.70 44.00
C ASP A 3 12.90 4.04 43.05
N THR A 4 12.68 3.51 41.83
CA THR A 4 11.54 3.29 40.93
C THR A 4 12.04 2.48 39.69
N THR A 5 11.23 1.52 39.18
CA THR A 5 11.04 1.12 37.74
C THR A 5 12.06 0.33 36.87
N SER A 6 11.50 -0.77 36.30
CA SER A 6 11.67 -1.45 34.99
C SER A 6 13.01 -1.88 34.38
N ALA A 7 13.07 -3.15 33.95
CA ALA A 7 13.10 -3.54 32.53
C ALA A 7 12.82 -5.06 32.40
N GLY A 8 11.74 -5.43 31.69
CA GLY A 8 11.23 -6.79 31.59
C GLY A 8 11.91 -7.68 30.54
N ASN A 9 11.78 -8.99 30.76
CA ASN A 9 12.07 -10.08 29.83
C ASN A 9 11.55 -9.83 28.41
N VAL A 10 12.40 -9.95 27.39
CA VAL A 10 11.98 -10.04 25.99
C VAL A 10 11.69 -11.51 25.67
N ASN A 11 10.44 -11.90 25.84
CA ASN A 11 9.85 -13.02 25.08
C ASN A 11 9.43 -12.43 23.74
N ILE A 12 9.68 -13.11 22.62
CA ILE A 12 9.38 -12.55 21.29
C ILE A 12 7.88 -12.70 21.08
N ASP A 13 7.14 -11.67 21.49
CA ASP A 13 5.71 -11.53 21.37
C ASP A 13 5.23 -11.65 19.91
N LYS A 14 4.02 -12.19 19.74
CA LYS A 14 3.26 -12.23 18.48
C LYS A 14 3.13 -10.86 17.78
N ASP A 15 3.48 -9.77 18.46
CA ASP A 15 3.62 -8.43 17.89
C ASP A 15 4.70 -8.35 16.80
N LEU A 16 5.73 -9.21 16.84
CA LEU A 16 6.72 -9.28 15.75
C LEU A 16 6.14 -9.84 14.43
N LEU A 17 5.04 -10.61 14.50
CA LEU A 17 4.31 -11.09 13.32
C LEU A 17 3.37 -10.02 12.73
N ALA A 18 3.24 -8.85 13.36
CA ALA A 18 2.51 -7.68 12.84
C ALA A 18 3.32 -6.86 11.80
N ILE A 19 4.50 -7.34 11.40
CA ILE A 19 5.47 -6.64 10.54
C ILE A 19 5.14 -6.71 9.02
N LEU A 20 4.07 -7.39 8.58
CA LEU A 20 3.76 -7.56 7.14
C LEU A 20 2.29 -7.25 6.77
N CYS A 21 1.75 -6.12 7.23
CA CYS A 21 0.41 -5.67 6.84
C CYS A 21 0.38 -4.16 6.53
N CYS A 22 -0.61 -3.69 5.74
CA CYS A 22 -0.77 -2.28 5.35
C CYS A 22 -0.52 -1.32 6.54
N PRO A 23 0.38 -0.33 6.43
CA PRO A 23 0.81 0.52 7.56
C PRO A 23 -0.29 1.39 8.17
N GLU A 24 -1.43 1.55 7.47
CA GLU A 24 -2.55 2.38 7.92
C GLU A 24 -3.68 1.56 8.57
N THR A 25 -3.86 0.28 8.21
CA THR A 25 -5.07 -0.50 8.57
C THR A 25 -4.81 -1.97 8.93
N LYS A 26 -3.55 -2.43 8.81
CA LYS A 26 -3.16 -3.85 8.92
C LYS A 26 -3.97 -4.80 8.02
N GLN A 27 -4.53 -4.29 6.91
CA GLN A 27 -5.23 -5.12 5.94
C GLN A 27 -4.25 -5.87 5.04
N ASP A 28 -4.68 -7.06 4.59
CA ASP A 28 -3.98 -7.82 3.57
C ASP A 28 -3.90 -7.04 2.25
N VAL A 29 -2.81 -7.26 1.52
CA VAL A 29 -2.63 -6.81 0.14
C VAL A 29 -2.42 -8.03 -0.73
N SER A 30 -2.91 -7.97 -1.97
CA SER A 30 -2.78 -9.03 -2.97
C SER A 30 -2.29 -8.42 -4.26
N MET A 31 -1.60 -9.20 -5.09
CA MET A 31 -1.24 -8.70 -6.42
C MET A 31 -2.51 -8.38 -7.22
N ALA A 32 -2.52 -7.19 -7.80
CA ALA A 32 -3.53 -6.75 -8.73
C ALA A 32 -3.44 -7.57 -10.01
N ALA A 33 -4.59 -7.89 -10.60
CA ALA A 33 -4.62 -8.56 -11.89
C ALA A 33 -3.99 -7.67 -12.98
N ASP A 34 -3.26 -8.29 -13.90
CA ASP A 34 -2.70 -7.67 -15.11
C ASP A 34 -3.75 -6.85 -15.90
N THR A 35 -4.99 -7.35 -15.99
CA THR A 35 -6.12 -6.62 -16.58
C THR A 35 -6.41 -5.28 -15.88
N LEU A 36 -6.32 -5.22 -14.55
CA LEU A 36 -6.50 -3.99 -13.77
C LEU A 36 -5.33 -3.04 -14.01
N ILE A 37 -4.09 -3.54 -13.99
CA ILE A 37 -2.88 -2.76 -14.29
C ILE A 37 -2.96 -2.12 -15.67
N ARG A 38 -3.44 -2.87 -16.68
CA ARG A 38 -3.64 -2.33 -18.02
C ARG A 38 -4.66 -1.20 -18.05
N GLN A 39 -5.81 -1.36 -17.38
CA GLN A 39 -6.83 -0.31 -17.26
C GLN A 39 -6.31 0.95 -16.55
N LEU A 40 -5.47 0.77 -15.53
CA LEU A 40 -4.84 1.88 -14.81
C LEU A 40 -3.83 2.60 -15.69
N ASN A 41 -2.99 1.86 -16.42
CA ASN A 41 -2.03 2.42 -17.38
C ASN A 41 -2.71 3.19 -18.51
N GLU A 42 -3.89 2.76 -18.98
CA GLU A 42 -4.69 3.54 -19.92
C GLU A 42 -5.19 4.86 -19.31
N ARG A 43 -5.61 4.85 -18.03
CA ARG A 43 -6.03 6.07 -17.32
C ARG A 43 -4.86 7.01 -17.02
N ILE A 44 -3.69 6.48 -16.70
CA ILE A 44 -2.43 7.24 -16.57
C ILE A 44 -2.13 7.97 -17.87
N THR A 45 -2.21 7.26 -19.00
CA THR A 45 -1.98 7.85 -20.33
C THR A 45 -2.97 8.97 -20.64
N LYS A 46 -4.21 8.86 -20.14
CA LYS A 46 -5.24 9.90 -20.24
C LYS A 46 -5.07 11.05 -19.22
N GLY A 47 -4.10 10.96 -18.30
CA GLY A 47 -3.91 11.91 -17.20
C GLY A 47 -5.07 11.94 -16.20
N ALA A 48 -5.88 10.87 -16.17
CA ALA A 48 -7.09 10.77 -15.35
C ALA A 48 -6.89 10.00 -14.03
N LEU A 49 -5.70 9.43 -13.82
CA LEU A 49 -5.37 8.69 -12.60
C LEU A 49 -4.63 9.61 -11.61
N LYS A 50 -5.06 9.60 -10.35
CA LYS A 50 -4.43 10.35 -9.26
C LYS A 50 -4.10 9.42 -8.10
N ASN A 51 -3.00 9.69 -7.41
CA ASN A 51 -2.66 9.03 -6.14
C ASN A 51 -3.43 9.69 -4.98
N LYS A 52 -3.27 9.15 -3.76
CA LYS A 52 -3.91 9.65 -2.53
C LYS A 52 -3.45 11.07 -2.19
N ALA A 53 -2.22 11.43 -2.57
CA ALA A 53 -1.70 12.80 -2.47
C ALA A 53 -2.33 13.78 -3.48
N GLY A 54 -3.22 13.31 -4.37
CA GLY A 54 -3.87 14.14 -5.38
C GLY A 54 -2.98 14.47 -6.59
N GLN A 55 -1.80 13.87 -6.67
CA GLN A 55 -0.87 14.02 -7.78
C GLN A 55 -1.30 13.10 -8.92
N THR A 56 -1.25 13.62 -10.15
CA THR A 56 -1.53 12.82 -11.34
C THR A 56 -0.42 11.79 -11.52
N VAL A 57 -0.80 10.52 -11.58
CA VAL A 57 0.13 9.43 -11.87
C VAL A 57 0.44 9.48 -13.36
N ILE A 58 1.68 9.80 -13.70
CA ILE A 58 2.18 9.86 -15.08
C ILE A 58 3.08 8.65 -15.41
N GLU A 59 3.61 7.99 -14.38
CA GLU A 59 4.44 6.81 -14.53
C GLU A 59 3.58 5.57 -14.69
N LYS A 60 3.97 4.71 -15.63
CA LYS A 60 3.30 3.43 -15.83
C LYS A 60 3.57 2.50 -14.66
N LEU A 61 2.54 1.75 -14.30
CA LEU A 61 2.60 0.65 -13.35
C LEU A 61 3.15 -0.59 -14.07
N ASP A 62 4.18 -1.21 -13.50
CA ASP A 62 4.61 -2.55 -13.92
C ASP A 62 3.69 -3.61 -13.31
N GLY A 63 3.33 -3.40 -12.05
CA GLY A 63 2.33 -4.16 -11.33
C GLY A 63 1.64 -3.30 -10.26
N GLY A 64 0.90 -3.97 -9.38
CA GLY A 64 0.24 -3.28 -8.28
C GLY A 64 -0.12 -4.24 -7.16
N LEU A 65 -0.10 -3.75 -5.93
CA LEU A 65 -0.63 -4.44 -4.76
C LEU A 65 -1.99 -3.84 -4.42
N LEU A 66 -3.03 -4.60 -4.71
CA LEU A 66 -4.40 -4.30 -4.36
C LEU A 66 -4.65 -4.59 -2.88
N ARG A 67 -5.13 -3.60 -2.12
CA ARG A 67 -5.59 -3.84 -0.75
C ARG A 67 -6.79 -4.78 -0.74
N ALA A 68 -6.98 -5.58 0.31
CA ALA A 68 -8.09 -6.55 0.42
C ALA A 68 -9.48 -5.90 0.24
N ASP A 69 -9.64 -4.67 0.72
CA ASP A 69 -10.85 -3.85 0.57
C ASP A 69 -11.02 -3.29 -0.87
N LYS A 70 -10.06 -3.56 -1.77
CA LYS A 70 -10.01 -3.13 -3.19
C LYS A 70 -10.17 -1.62 -3.43
N LYS A 71 -10.08 -0.81 -2.38
CA LYS A 71 -10.18 0.65 -2.47
C LYS A 71 -8.87 1.34 -2.82
N ILE A 72 -7.73 0.75 -2.45
CA ILE A 72 -6.40 1.31 -2.69
C ILE A 72 -5.54 0.28 -3.38
N LEU A 73 -4.79 0.72 -4.39
CA LEU A 73 -3.76 -0.04 -5.04
C LEU A 73 -2.41 0.66 -4.87
N TYR A 74 -1.41 -0.05 -4.39
CA TYR A 74 -0.04 0.43 -4.34
C TYR A 74 0.68 0.08 -5.63
N PRO A 75 1.29 1.04 -6.32
CA PRO A 75 2.00 0.77 -7.56
C PRO A 75 3.24 -0.09 -7.31
N ILE A 76 3.54 -1.00 -8.24
CA ILE A 76 4.85 -1.67 -8.33
C ILE A 76 5.59 -1.02 -9.50
N ARG A 77 6.78 -0.48 -9.21
CA ARG A 77 7.66 0.13 -10.21
C ARG A 77 9.02 -0.54 -10.11
N GLU A 78 9.57 -0.97 -11.24
CA GLU A 78 10.86 -1.67 -11.28
C GLU A 78 10.89 -2.92 -10.37
N ASP A 79 9.79 -3.67 -10.29
CA ASP A 79 9.58 -4.80 -9.37
C ASP A 79 9.55 -4.41 -7.87
N ILE A 80 9.68 -3.11 -7.54
CA ILE A 80 9.64 -2.61 -6.17
C ILE A 80 8.22 -2.11 -5.84
N PRO A 81 7.53 -2.74 -4.86
CA PRO A 81 6.23 -2.26 -4.40
C PRO A 81 6.37 -0.98 -3.58
N VAL A 82 5.77 0.10 -4.07
CA VAL A 82 5.78 1.39 -3.38
C VAL A 82 4.64 1.41 -2.35
N MET A 83 4.93 0.92 -1.14
CA MET A 83 3.99 0.93 0.00
C MET A 83 3.92 2.29 0.72
N LEU A 84 3.91 3.38 -0.02
CA LEU A 84 3.71 4.73 0.54
C LEU A 84 2.22 5.08 0.50
N ILE A 85 1.70 5.61 1.61
CA ILE A 85 0.28 5.99 1.73
C ILE A 85 -0.09 7.05 0.69
N GLU A 86 0.82 8.00 0.46
CA GLU A 86 0.69 9.11 -0.49
C GLU A 86 0.62 8.61 -1.95
N GLU A 87 1.39 7.57 -2.25
CA GLU A 87 1.45 6.93 -3.58
C GLU A 87 0.33 5.92 -3.81
N GLY A 88 -0.43 5.57 -2.77
CA GLY A 88 -1.59 4.70 -2.90
C GLY A 88 -2.58 5.26 -3.91
N ILE A 89 -2.96 4.47 -4.90
CA ILE A 89 -3.90 4.87 -5.94
C ILE A 89 -5.30 4.46 -5.49
N PRO A 90 -6.19 5.41 -5.16
CA PRO A 90 -7.59 5.09 -4.92
C PRO A 90 -8.21 4.53 -6.20
N LEU A 91 -8.83 3.36 -6.09
CA LEU A 91 -9.59 2.73 -7.17
C LEU A 91 -11.05 3.18 -7.20
N GLU A 92 -11.44 4.08 -6.29
CA GLU A 92 -12.77 4.68 -6.23
C GLU A 92 -13.03 5.47 -7.53
N GLY A 93 -13.91 4.94 -8.40
CA GLY A 93 -14.19 5.47 -9.74
C GLY A 93 -13.48 4.75 -10.91
N VAL A 94 -12.67 3.72 -10.62
CA VAL A 94 -12.07 2.82 -11.62
C VAL A 94 -12.85 1.50 -11.72
N ILE A 95 -13.34 1.00 -10.58
CA ILE A 95 -14.17 -0.20 -10.41
C ILE A 95 -15.56 0.13 -9.88
#